data_AF-A0A8S4FID9-F1
#
_entry.id   AF-A0A8S4FID9-F1
#
_cell.length_a   1.000
_cell.length_b   1.000
_cell.length_c   1.000
_cell.angle_alpha   90.00
_cell.angle_beta   90.00
_cell.angle_gamma   90.00
#
_symmetry.space_group_name_H-M   'P 1'
#
loop_
_entity.id
_entity.type
_entity.pdbx_description
1 polymer ?
#
loop_
_entity_poly.entity_id
_entity_poly.type
_entity_poly.pdbx_seq_one_letter_code
_entity_poly.pdbx_strand_id
1 'polypeptide(L)'
;MWSHVVVSLLLAAAAGAAAAGAAPAGAGAGAGAGAGAEPYNSTAVSRCIASSSAGPPLRVLVAGCAAPPCRLPQLQHAEIDIAFRAPRDLESMETVASVALLGQPIPFPLGAAGATCAGLQGAACPVRRGELLRYRLRIYVEQYLLVGIGGHLEVKVREGGAGGAGGGEDLFCFSVAVLIGSPQPLHSS
;
A
#
# COMPACT_ATOMS: atom_id res chain seq x y z
N MET A 1 -3.52 -28.51 -61.16
CA MET A 1 -4.73 -29.17 -61.68
C MET A 1 -4.98 -30.40 -60.81
N TRP A 2 -5.88 -30.24 -59.84
CA TRP A 2 -7.06 -31.11 -59.59
C TRP A 2 -6.73 -32.40 -58.80
N SER A 3 -7.16 -32.51 -57.54
CA SER A 3 -8.54 -32.83 -57.09
C SER A 3 -8.85 -34.33 -57.29
N HIS A 4 -9.41 -35.11 -56.36
CA HIS A 4 -10.13 -34.84 -55.12
C HIS A 4 -10.43 -36.19 -54.39
N VAL A 5 -10.52 -36.15 -53.05
CA VAL A 5 -11.54 -36.85 -52.21
C VAL A 5 -11.31 -38.37 -52.01
N VAL A 6 -11.36 -38.93 -50.78
CA VAL A 6 -12.57 -39.43 -50.11
C VAL A 6 -12.30 -39.69 -48.61
N VAL A 7 -13.03 -38.98 -47.74
CA VAL A 7 -13.89 -39.46 -46.62
C VAL A 7 -13.30 -40.44 -45.58
N SER A 8 -13.30 -40.03 -44.30
CA SER A 8 -14.16 -40.69 -43.30
C SER A 8 -14.26 -39.90 -41.99
N LEU A 9 -15.50 -39.49 -41.77
CA LEU A 9 -16.09 -38.96 -40.55
C LEU A 9 -16.26 -40.11 -39.54
N LEU A 10 -15.75 -39.97 -38.31
CA LEU A 10 -16.21 -40.79 -37.20
C LEU A 10 -16.42 -39.89 -35.99
N LEU A 11 -17.69 -39.51 -35.85
CA LEU A 11 -18.31 -38.97 -34.65
C LEU A 11 -18.28 -40.07 -33.58
N ALA A 12 -17.70 -39.79 -32.41
CA ALA A 12 -18.01 -40.51 -31.18
C ALA A 12 -18.44 -39.49 -30.13
N ALA A 13 -19.76 -39.36 -29.98
CA ALA A 13 -20.39 -38.69 -28.86
C ALA A 13 -20.25 -39.58 -27.62
N ALA A 14 -19.77 -39.02 -26.51
CA ALA A 14 -19.93 -39.60 -25.18
C ALA A 14 -20.69 -38.59 -24.32
N ALA A 15 -21.89 -39.01 -23.93
CA ALA A 15 -22.80 -38.28 -23.07
C ALA A 15 -22.46 -38.49 -21.58
N GLY A 16 -22.72 -37.46 -20.78
CA GLY A 16 -23.36 -37.60 -19.47
C GLY A 16 -22.47 -37.90 -18.26
N ALA A 17 -22.36 -36.93 -17.35
CA ALA A 17 -22.90 -37.09 -15.99
C ALA A 17 -22.86 -35.73 -15.27
N ALA A 18 -24.04 -35.22 -14.93
CA ALA A 18 -24.22 -34.15 -13.97
C ALA A 18 -23.92 -34.69 -12.56
N ALA A 19 -23.12 -33.95 -11.78
CA ALA A 19 -23.10 -34.06 -10.33
C ALA A 19 -23.25 -32.65 -9.75
N ALA A 20 -24.46 -32.40 -9.26
CA ALA A 20 -24.78 -31.29 -8.38
C ALA A 20 -24.16 -31.52 -7.00
N GLY A 21 -23.86 -30.43 -6.31
CA GLY A 21 -23.89 -30.41 -4.85
C GLY A 21 -22.54 -30.33 -4.17
N ALA A 22 -22.26 -29.13 -3.63
CA ALA A 22 -21.85 -28.87 -2.24
C ALA A 22 -20.70 -27.85 -2.19
N ALA A 23 -21.08 -26.62 -1.85
CA ALA A 23 -20.17 -25.62 -1.34
C ALA A 23 -19.61 -26.08 0.03
N PRO A 24 -18.30 -25.99 0.27
CA PRO A 24 -17.79 -25.81 1.61
C PRO A 24 -17.70 -24.31 1.89
N ALA A 25 -18.53 -23.85 2.82
CA ALA A 25 -18.27 -22.66 3.61
C ALA A 25 -16.94 -22.89 4.36
N GLY A 26 -15.90 -22.16 3.96
CA GLY A 26 -14.60 -22.14 4.62
C GLY A 26 -14.30 -20.73 5.10
N ALA A 27 -14.69 -20.44 6.34
CA ALA A 27 -14.33 -19.23 7.05
C ALA A 27 -12.80 -19.10 7.13
N GLY A 28 -12.27 -17.96 6.68
CA GLY A 28 -10.87 -17.58 6.82
C GLY A 28 -10.74 -16.23 7.51
N ALA A 29 -11.26 -16.14 8.74
CA ALA A 29 -10.99 -15.03 9.65
C ALA A 29 -9.53 -15.12 10.13
N GLY A 30 -8.63 -14.44 9.44
CA GLY A 30 -7.26 -14.21 9.90
C GLY A 30 -7.19 -13.00 10.83
N ALA A 31 -7.78 -13.11 12.03
CA ALA A 31 -7.51 -12.18 13.12
C ALA A 31 -6.17 -12.55 13.77
N GLY A 32 -5.09 -11.93 13.31
CA GLY A 32 -3.79 -12.00 13.96
C GLY A 32 -3.78 -11.11 15.22
N ALA A 33 -4.25 -11.65 16.34
CA ALA A 33 -3.99 -11.06 17.65
C ALA A 33 -2.61 -11.54 18.15
N GLY A 34 -1.56 -10.79 17.79
CA GLY A 34 -0.24 -10.91 18.42
C GLY A 34 -0.20 -10.08 19.70
N ALA A 35 0.03 -10.76 20.82
CA ALA A 35 0.11 -10.18 22.15
C ALA A 35 1.26 -9.15 22.28
N GLY A 36 0.96 -8.04 22.97
CA GLY A 36 1.87 -6.92 23.21
C GLY A 36 1.26 -5.56 22.83
N ALA A 37 -0.02 -5.33 23.11
CA ALA A 37 -0.65 -4.04 22.88
C ALA A 37 -0.26 -3.08 24.02
N GLU A 38 0.84 -2.35 23.86
CA GLU A 38 0.89 -1.02 24.46
C GLU A 38 -0.30 -0.22 23.90
N PRO A 39 -0.95 0.66 24.68
CA PRO A 39 -2.04 1.51 24.21
C PRO A 39 -1.43 2.65 23.37
N TYR A 40 -0.78 2.30 22.26
CA TYR A 40 -0.08 3.24 21.40
C TYR A 40 -1.00 3.62 20.27
N ASN A 41 -1.53 4.83 20.36
CA ASN A 41 -2.21 5.57 19.30
C ASN A 41 -1.70 5.12 17.91
N SER A 42 -2.53 4.34 17.21
CA SER A 42 -2.27 3.86 15.86
C SER A 42 -3.50 4.21 15.05
N THR A 43 -3.29 4.83 13.91
CA THR A 43 -4.36 5.07 12.94
C THR A 43 -4.77 3.74 12.33
N ALA A 44 -6.07 3.47 12.25
CA ALA A 44 -6.58 2.27 11.60
C ALA A 44 -6.28 2.34 10.09
N VAL A 45 -5.68 1.28 9.55
CA VAL A 45 -5.32 1.16 8.13
C VAL A 45 -5.86 -0.14 7.54
N SER A 46 -6.10 -0.16 6.24
CA SER A 46 -6.43 -1.35 5.46
C SER A 46 -5.26 -1.78 4.59
N ARG A 47 -5.39 -2.95 3.95
CA ARG A 47 -4.50 -3.33 2.86
C ARG A 47 -4.65 -2.35 1.69
N CYS A 48 -3.60 -2.24 0.89
CA CYS A 48 -3.68 -1.53 -0.37
C CYS A 48 -4.67 -2.19 -1.33
N ILE A 49 -5.27 -1.36 -2.17
CA ILE A 49 -6.20 -1.71 -3.24
C ILE A 49 -5.38 -2.02 -4.51
N ALA A 50 -4.25 -1.35 -4.72
CA ALA A 50 -3.28 -1.70 -5.76
C ALA A 50 -2.64 -3.09 -5.51
N SER A 51 -2.10 -3.69 -6.57
CA SER A 51 -1.51 -5.05 -6.56
C SER A 51 -0.18 -5.11 -5.79
N SER A 52 -0.24 -5.03 -4.47
CA SER A 52 0.84 -5.40 -3.56
C SER A 52 0.41 -6.64 -2.78
N SER A 53 1.25 -7.68 -2.77
CA SER A 53 1.08 -8.84 -1.89
C SER A 53 1.57 -8.57 -0.47
N ALA A 54 2.24 -7.43 -0.25
CA ALA A 54 2.80 -7.08 1.04
C ALA A 54 1.70 -6.67 2.03
N GLY A 55 1.81 -7.17 3.27
CA GLY A 55 0.90 -6.80 4.35
C GLY A 55 1.12 -5.36 4.84
N PRO A 56 0.24 -4.86 5.73
CA PRO A 56 0.47 -3.60 6.42
C PRO A 56 1.68 -3.71 7.36
N PRO A 57 2.33 -2.57 7.69
CA PRO A 57 3.40 -2.53 8.66
C PRO A 57 2.88 -2.78 10.09
N LEU A 58 3.78 -2.87 11.08
CA LEU A 58 3.43 -3.16 12.47
C LEU A 58 2.60 -2.04 13.11
N ARG A 59 2.87 -0.78 12.75
CA ARG A 59 2.13 0.38 13.24
C ARG A 59 2.16 1.51 12.22
N VAL A 60 1.06 2.24 12.13
CA VAL A 60 0.94 3.49 11.37
C VAL A 60 0.29 4.54 12.25
N LEU A 61 0.89 5.72 12.33
CA LEU A 61 0.33 6.87 13.02
C LEU A 61 0.35 8.08 12.08
N VAL A 62 -0.82 8.52 11.66
CA VAL A 62 -0.98 9.77 10.92
C VAL A 62 -1.15 10.90 11.93
N ALA A 63 -0.29 11.91 11.87
CA ALA A 63 -0.31 13.02 12.82
C ALA A 63 -1.69 13.72 12.82
N GLY A 64 -2.24 13.95 14.02
CA GLY A 64 -3.56 14.58 14.18
C GLY A 64 -4.76 13.69 13.78
N CYS A 65 -4.57 12.41 13.50
CA CYS A 65 -5.65 11.50 13.10
C CYS A 65 -5.84 10.33 14.09
N ALA A 66 -6.81 10.48 15.00
CA ALA A 66 -7.19 9.41 15.94
C ALA A 66 -8.05 8.32 15.27
N ALA A 67 -8.89 8.69 14.30
CA ALA A 67 -9.73 7.77 13.54
C ALA A 67 -9.90 8.27 12.10
N PRO A 68 -9.82 7.39 11.08
CA PRO A 68 -10.12 7.76 9.70
C PRO A 68 -11.59 8.23 9.53
N PRO A 69 -11.88 9.10 8.56
CA PRO A 69 -10.97 9.62 7.54
C PRO A 69 -10.02 10.71 8.08
N CYS A 70 -8.73 10.59 7.78
CA CYS A 70 -7.73 11.56 8.22
C CYS A 70 -7.82 12.83 7.38
N ARG A 71 -7.86 13.99 8.05
CA ARG A 71 -7.86 15.29 7.37
C ARG A 71 -6.44 15.65 6.95
N LEU A 72 -6.22 15.79 5.65
CA LEU A 72 -4.96 16.24 5.07
C LEU A 72 -5.12 17.69 4.57
N PRO A 73 -4.68 18.70 5.33
CA PRO A 73 -4.79 20.09 4.90
C PRO A 73 -3.87 20.34 3.71
N GLN A 74 -4.38 21.04 2.70
CA GLN A 74 -3.56 21.48 1.57
C GLN A 74 -2.44 22.44 1.98
N LEU A 75 -1.41 22.50 1.14
CA LEU A 75 -0.23 23.34 1.28
C LEU A 75 0.57 23.08 2.56
N GLN A 76 0.46 21.86 3.08
CA GLN A 76 1.09 21.45 4.33
C GLN A 76 1.65 20.03 4.22
N HIS A 77 2.60 19.73 5.09
CA HIS A 77 3.12 18.38 5.22
C HIS A 77 2.23 17.56 6.13
N ALA A 78 1.67 16.48 5.60
CA ALA A 78 1.14 15.38 6.39
C ALA A 78 2.33 14.56 6.90
N GLU A 79 2.41 14.38 8.22
CA GLU A 79 3.42 13.52 8.86
C GLU A 79 2.82 12.16 9.22
N ILE A 80 3.53 11.09 8.84
CA ILE A 80 3.11 9.71 9.10
C ILE A 80 4.29 8.97 9.72
N ASP A 81 4.15 8.52 10.96
CA ASP A 81 5.12 7.68 11.65
C ASP A 81 4.75 6.20 11.45
N ILE A 82 5.68 5.43 10.91
CA ILE A 82 5.49 4.03 10.53
C ILE A 82 6.50 3.17 11.27
N ALA A 83 6.07 2.04 11.83
CA ALA A 83 6.96 1.04 12.41
C ALA A 83 6.84 -0.27 11.64
N PHE A 84 7.96 -0.85 11.22
CA PHE A 84 8.00 -2.12 10.52
C PHE A 84 9.27 -2.90 10.88
N ARG A 85 9.27 -4.20 10.60
CA ARG A 85 10.45 -5.05 10.77
C ARG A 85 11.07 -5.33 9.41
N ALA A 86 12.38 -5.14 9.27
CA ALA A 86 13.08 -5.44 8.03
C ALA A 86 12.99 -6.94 7.72
N PRO A 87 12.40 -7.37 6.58
CA PRO A 87 12.25 -8.79 6.28
C PRO A 87 13.56 -9.45 5.83
N ARG A 88 14.55 -8.65 5.41
CA ARG A 88 15.87 -9.04 4.93
C ARG A 88 16.85 -7.89 5.14
N ASP A 89 18.12 -8.10 4.79
CA ASP A 89 19.09 -7.00 4.74
C ASP A 89 18.69 -6.07 3.60
N LEU A 90 18.65 -4.76 3.84
CA LEU A 90 18.21 -3.76 2.86
C LEU A 90 19.25 -2.67 2.74
N GLU A 91 19.82 -2.54 1.54
CA GLU A 91 20.82 -1.52 1.19
C GLU A 91 20.18 -0.16 0.91
N SER A 92 18.98 -0.18 0.32
CA SER A 92 18.21 1.03 0.03
C SER A 92 16.72 0.71 0.01
N MET A 93 15.91 1.74 0.19
CA MET A 93 14.46 1.63 0.25
C MET A 93 13.83 2.86 -0.38
N GLU A 94 12.72 2.66 -1.08
CA GLU A 94 11.99 3.72 -1.77
C GLU A 94 10.53 3.71 -1.32
N THR A 95 9.99 4.88 -1.03
CA THR A 95 8.59 5.08 -0.69
C THR A 95 7.86 5.59 -1.91
N VAL A 96 6.68 5.03 -2.17
CA VAL A 96 5.73 5.53 -3.16
C VAL A 96 4.41 5.80 -2.45
N ALA A 97 3.86 6.99 -2.67
CA ALA A 97 2.57 7.38 -2.11
C ALA A 97 1.65 7.88 -3.23
N SER A 98 0.37 7.52 -3.15
CA SER A 98 -0.67 8.01 -4.04
C SER A 98 -2.00 8.10 -3.32
N VAL A 99 -2.86 9.03 -3.70
CA VAL A 99 -4.24 9.08 -3.22
C VAL A 99 -5.20 8.75 -4.36
N ALA A 100 -6.10 7.80 -4.13
CA ALA A 100 -7.20 7.51 -5.03
C ALA A 100 -8.36 8.49 -4.75
N LEU A 101 -8.51 9.53 -5.57
CA LEU A 101 -9.65 10.46 -5.52
C LEU A 101 -10.57 10.16 -6.72
N LEU A 102 -11.87 10.00 -6.47
CA LEU A 102 -12.87 9.72 -7.53
C LEU A 102 -12.49 8.52 -8.42
N GLY A 103 -11.83 7.51 -7.84
CA GLY A 103 -11.37 6.32 -8.56
C GLY A 103 -10.13 6.51 -9.45
N GLN A 104 -9.48 7.67 -9.40
CA GLN A 104 -8.22 7.92 -10.11
C GLN A 104 -7.05 7.99 -9.11
N PRO A 105 -5.97 7.20 -9.28
CA PRO A 105 -4.79 7.30 -8.44
C PRO A 105 -3.97 8.54 -8.82
N ILE A 106 -3.78 9.43 -7.86
CA ILE A 106 -2.99 10.65 -8.01
C ILE A 106 -1.69 10.48 -7.21
N PRO A 107 -0.52 10.47 -7.86
CA PRO A 107 0.75 10.26 -7.17
C PRO A 107 1.16 11.49 -6.35
N PHE A 108 1.76 11.26 -5.19
CA PHE A 108 2.46 12.32 -4.44
C PHE A 108 3.93 12.38 -4.88
N PRO A 109 4.42 13.52 -5.39
CA PRO A 109 5.81 13.68 -5.75
C PRO A 109 6.68 13.83 -4.50
N LEU A 110 7.21 12.72 -3.98
CA LEU A 110 8.01 12.74 -2.75
C LEU A 110 9.42 13.32 -2.95
N GLY A 111 9.94 13.31 -4.18
CA GLY A 111 11.31 13.75 -4.47
C GLY A 111 12.33 13.05 -3.58
N ALA A 112 13.19 13.83 -2.91
CA ALA A 112 14.17 13.29 -1.96
C ALA A 112 13.54 12.58 -0.74
N ALA A 113 12.32 12.96 -0.33
CA ALA A 113 11.59 12.27 0.74
C ALA A 113 11.11 10.87 0.34
N GLY A 114 11.18 10.52 -0.95
CA GLY A 114 10.95 9.17 -1.45
C GLY A 114 12.09 8.20 -1.10
N ALA A 115 13.28 8.70 -0.78
CA ALA A 115 14.37 7.86 -0.26
C ALA A 115 14.11 7.53 1.21
N THR A 116 13.44 6.41 1.46
CA THR A 116 12.94 5.98 2.79
C THR A 116 14.03 6.00 3.87
N CYS A 117 15.26 5.61 3.51
CA CYS A 117 16.42 5.61 4.40
C CYS A 117 16.66 6.97 5.07
N ALA A 118 16.38 8.09 4.39
CA ALA A 118 16.58 9.44 4.92
C ALA A 118 15.54 9.83 5.98
N GLY A 119 14.39 9.14 6.04
CA GLY A 119 13.34 9.39 7.04
C GLY A 119 13.37 8.44 8.24
N LEU A 120 14.34 7.51 8.31
CA LEU A 120 14.47 6.58 9.43
C LEU A 120 14.84 7.33 10.73
N GLN A 121 14.23 6.92 11.84
CA GLN A 121 14.39 7.54 13.15
C GLN A 121 15.36 6.71 14.00
N GLY A 122 16.63 7.13 14.02
CA GLY A 122 17.69 6.46 14.78
C GLY A 122 18.30 5.24 14.09
N ALA A 123 18.07 5.07 12.80
CA ALA A 123 18.69 4.07 11.95
C ALA A 123 19.03 4.70 10.58
N ALA A 124 19.92 4.06 9.83
CA ALA A 124 20.27 4.44 8.46
C ALA A 124 20.54 3.18 7.65
N CYS A 125 20.43 3.26 6.34
CA CYS A 125 20.78 2.14 5.47
C CYS A 125 22.32 1.98 5.38
N PRO A 126 22.85 0.74 5.33
CA PRO A 126 22.11 -0.53 5.27
C PRO A 126 21.52 -0.97 6.60
N VAL A 127 20.29 -1.51 6.55
CA VAL A 127 19.58 -2.06 7.72
C VAL A 127 19.61 -3.59 7.68
N ARG A 128 19.63 -4.24 8.85
CA ARG A 128 19.75 -5.70 8.95
C ARG A 128 18.40 -6.39 9.03
N ARG A 129 18.34 -7.63 8.54
CA ARG A 129 17.18 -8.51 8.68
C ARG A 129 16.74 -8.60 10.13
N GLY A 130 15.45 -8.44 10.36
CA GLY A 130 14.84 -8.56 11.68
C GLY A 130 14.91 -7.29 12.52
N GLU A 131 15.60 -6.24 12.07
CA GLU A 131 15.65 -4.96 12.79
C GLU A 131 14.27 -4.28 12.83
N LEU A 132 13.93 -3.69 13.99
CA LEU A 132 12.68 -2.94 14.17
C LEU A 132 12.95 -1.47 13.84
N LEU A 133 12.37 -0.99 12.75
CA LEU A 133 12.62 0.34 12.21
C LEU A 133 11.43 1.26 12.48
N ARG A 134 11.75 2.53 12.75
CA ARG A 134 10.78 3.63 12.80
C ARG A 134 11.09 4.58 11.65
N TYR A 135 10.08 4.90 10.85
CA TYR A 135 10.20 5.72 9.66
C TYR A 135 9.20 6.88 9.75
N ARG A 136 9.67 8.10 9.54
CA ARG A 136 8.81 9.28 9.42
C ARG A 136 8.71 9.70 7.96
N LEU A 137 7.51 9.53 7.40
CA LEU A 137 7.17 10.02 6.07
C LEU A 137 6.55 11.42 6.19
N ARG A 138 7.00 12.32 5.33
CA ARG A 138 6.40 13.66 5.14
C ARG A 138 5.91 13.77 3.72
N ILE A 139 4.60 13.97 3.55
CA ILE A 139 3.96 14.15 2.24
C ILE A 139 3.45 15.58 2.16
N TYR A 140 3.87 16.32 1.14
CA TYR A 140 3.29 17.64 0.89
C TYR A 140 1.96 17.51 0.16
N VAL A 141 0.89 18.09 0.72
CA VAL A 141 -0.46 18.03 0.16
C VAL A 141 -0.65 19.18 -0.81
N GLU A 142 -0.65 18.87 -2.10
CA GLU A 142 -0.64 19.88 -3.15
C GLU A 142 -1.97 20.60 -3.36
N GLN A 143 -1.90 21.81 -3.92
CA GLN A 143 -3.07 22.67 -4.19
C GLN A 143 -4.04 22.11 -5.26
N TYR A 144 -3.56 21.23 -6.14
CA TYR A 144 -4.40 20.65 -7.19
C TYR A 144 -5.34 19.55 -6.68
N LEU A 145 -5.17 19.08 -5.44
CA LEU A 145 -6.07 18.11 -4.82
C LEU A 145 -7.37 18.82 -4.39
N LEU A 146 -8.52 18.33 -4.82
CA LEU A 146 -9.80 19.01 -4.56
C LEU A 146 -10.17 18.97 -3.07
N VAL A 147 -10.35 20.16 -2.45
CA VAL A 147 -10.83 20.29 -1.06
C VAL A 147 -12.22 19.68 -0.91
N GLY A 148 -12.44 19.00 0.22
CA GLY A 148 -13.70 18.36 0.55
C GLY A 148 -13.90 17.01 -0.15
N ILE A 149 -12.98 16.60 -1.02
CA ILE A 149 -13.00 15.28 -1.64
C ILE A 149 -12.23 14.29 -0.77
N GLY A 150 -12.86 13.13 -0.55
CA GLY A 150 -12.29 12.01 0.16
C GLY A 150 -11.76 10.93 -0.78
N GLY A 151 -10.87 10.11 -0.25
CA GLY A 151 -10.29 9.00 -0.99
C GLY A 151 -9.46 8.10 -0.11
N HIS A 152 -8.65 7.27 -0.77
CA HIS A 152 -7.73 6.34 -0.11
C HIS A 152 -6.30 6.76 -0.39
N LEU A 153 -5.58 7.19 0.65
CA LEU A 153 -4.13 7.35 0.59
C LEU A 153 -3.50 5.97 0.71
N GLU A 154 -2.76 5.57 -0.31
CA GLU A 154 -1.95 4.36 -0.33
C GLU A 154 -0.48 4.74 -0.21
N VAL A 155 0.22 4.06 0.71
CA VAL A 155 1.65 4.19 0.91
C VAL A 155 2.25 2.80 0.85
N LYS A 156 3.27 2.65 -0.01
CA LYS A 156 4.09 1.45 -0.11
C LYS A 156 5.55 1.80 0.03
N VAL A 157 6.28 0.92 0.69
CA VAL A 157 7.74 0.96 0.74
C VAL A 157 8.25 -0.29 0.08
N ARG A 158 9.17 -0.13 -0.85
CA ARG A 158 9.84 -1.21 -1.58
C ARG A 158 11.33 -1.15 -1.36
N GLU A 159 11.97 -2.29 -1.55
CA GLU A 159 13.42 -2.34 -1.63
C GLU A 159 13.90 -1.51 -2.83
N GLY A 160 14.91 -0.68 -2.62
CA GLY A 160 15.53 0.08 -3.70
C GLY A 160 16.44 -0.83 -4.52
N GLY A 161 16.29 -0.78 -5.84
CA GLY A 161 17.17 -1.48 -6.76
C GLY A 161 18.48 -0.71 -6.97
N ALA A 162 19.62 -1.42 -6.95
CA ALA A 162 20.86 -0.86 -7.44
C ALA A 162 20.75 -0.64 -8.97
N GLY A 163 20.38 0.56 -9.37
CA GLY A 163 20.29 0.97 -10.78
C GLY A 163 18.87 1.02 -11.35
N GLY A 164 18.11 2.05 -10.95
CA GLY A 164 17.21 2.86 -11.80
C GLY A 164 16.10 2.23 -12.65
N ALA A 165 15.97 0.92 -12.80
CA ALA A 165 15.01 0.29 -13.70
C ALA A 165 14.49 -1.03 -13.11
N GLY A 166 13.33 -0.97 -12.46
CA GLY A 166 12.65 -2.12 -11.85
C GLY A 166 12.65 -1.99 -10.34
N GLY A 167 11.53 -1.53 -9.78
CA GLY A 167 11.35 -1.42 -8.33
C GLY A 167 11.51 -2.78 -7.67
N GLY A 168 12.18 -2.82 -6.52
CA GLY A 168 12.27 -4.04 -5.72
C GLY A 168 10.91 -4.47 -5.19
N GLU A 169 10.88 -5.65 -4.56
CA GLU A 169 9.66 -6.17 -3.93
C GLU A 169 9.18 -5.24 -2.82
N ASP A 170 7.86 -5.06 -2.73
CA ASP A 170 7.22 -4.27 -1.69
C ASP A 170 7.50 -4.90 -0.32
N LEU A 171 8.02 -4.11 0.61
CA LEU A 171 8.26 -4.53 1.99
C LEU A 171 6.96 -4.50 2.80
N PHE A 172 6.15 -3.47 2.59
CA PHE A 172 4.80 -3.33 3.14
C PHE A 172 3.97 -2.38 2.29
N CYS A 173 2.65 -2.49 2.44
CA CYS A 173 1.69 -1.59 1.82
C CYS A 173 0.49 -1.37 2.75
N PHE A 174 0.06 -0.11 2.92
CA PHE A 174 -1.17 0.20 3.63
C PHE A 174 -1.99 1.28 2.93
N SER A 175 -3.30 1.26 3.18
CA SER A 175 -4.26 2.25 2.72
C SER A 175 -5.00 2.87 3.90
N VAL A 176 -5.26 4.17 3.85
CA VAL A 176 -6.02 4.90 4.87
C VAL A 176 -7.01 5.85 4.21
N ALA A 177 -8.23 5.90 4.73
CA ALA A 177 -9.23 6.85 4.27
C ALA A 177 -8.80 8.28 4.65
N VAL A 178 -8.87 9.20 3.69
CA VAL A 178 -8.45 10.60 3.86
C VAL A 178 -9.51 11.55 3.33
N LEU A 179 -9.52 12.78 3.86
CA LEU A 179 -10.28 13.92 3.35
C LEU A 179 -9.32 15.08 3.12
N ILE A 180 -9.32 15.65 1.92
CA ILE A 180 -8.51 16.83 1.62
C ILE A 180 -9.16 18.05 2.29
N GLY A 181 -8.44 18.63 3.24
CA GLY A 181 -8.87 19.81 3.98
C GLY A 181 -8.42 21.10 3.30
N SER A 182 -9.14 22.19 3.57
CA SER A 182 -8.69 23.55 3.24
C SER A 182 -7.29 23.81 3.83
N PRO A 183 -6.47 24.65 3.19
CA PRO A 183 -5.23 25.13 3.80
C PRO A 183 -5.53 25.71 5.19
N GLN A 184 -4.79 25.30 6.21
CA GLN A 184 -4.88 26.01 7.49
C GLN A 184 -4.08 27.30 7.39
N PRO A 185 -4.55 28.41 8.01
CA PRO A 185 -3.73 29.59 8.13
C PRO A 185 -2.42 29.20 8.81
N LEU A 186 -1.29 29.64 8.23
CA LEU A 186 0.00 29.58 8.89
C LEU A 186 -0.18 30.34 10.20
N HIS A 187 -0.31 29.63 11.32
CA HIS A 187 -0.41 30.29 12.61
C HIS A 187 0.94 30.96 12.84
N SER A 188 0.96 32.28 12.69
CA SER A 188 2.08 33.15 13.00
C SER A 188 2.49 32.87 14.44
N SER A 189 3.61 32.17 14.62
CA SER A 189 4.28 32.04 15.92
C SER A 189 5.21 33.23 16.12
#